data_AF-A0A9P7FUQ4-F1
#
_entry.id   AF-A0A9P7FUQ4-F1
#
_cell.length_a   1.000
_cell.length_b   1.000
_cell.length_c   1.000
_cell.angle_alpha   90.00
_cell.angle_beta   90.00
_cell.angle_gamma   90.00
#
_symmetry.space_group_name_H-M   'P 1'
#
loop_
_entity.id
_entity.type
_entity.pdbx_description
1 polymer ?
#
loop_
_entity_poly.entity_id
_entity_poly.type
_entity_poly.pdbx_seq_one_letter_code
_entity_poly.pdbx_strand_id
1 'polypeptide(L)'
;MWRQNFYTGEWKGNPIFEPTFKAYYESLKNHDNHTGVTTQALPMLPADLKIIMDYLDSKEAAAHLHAMKHLYFKAFATMAFFLWTRNNELINLQMKHVQHSVSETGEPFFKIHLVFRKTNKDKTKGKDYFVPPNLANPEIDCYSHLLRWLNSLQALAG
;
A
#
# COMPACT_ATOMS: atom_id res chain seq x y z
N MET A 1 2.81 -18.38 -0.04
CA MET A 1 2.11 -18.05 -1.29
C MET A 1 0.83 -17.29 -0.93
N TRP A 2 0.60 -16.11 -1.51
CA TRP A 2 -0.56 -15.27 -1.22
C TRP A 2 -1.78 -15.84 -1.94
N ARG A 3 -2.86 -16.13 -1.21
CA ARG A 3 -4.06 -16.69 -1.82
C ARG A 3 -5.30 -16.19 -1.09
N GLN A 4 -6.34 -15.90 -1.85
CA GLN A 4 -7.65 -15.62 -1.28
C GLN A 4 -8.24 -16.93 -0.77
N ASN A 5 -8.65 -16.95 0.50
CA ASN A 5 -9.43 -18.05 1.05
C ASN A 5 -10.89 -17.82 0.70
N PHE A 6 -11.43 -18.60 -0.24
CA PHE A 6 -12.81 -18.47 -0.68
C PHE A 6 -13.86 -18.76 0.41
N TYR A 7 -13.50 -19.53 1.44
CA TYR A 7 -14.41 -19.84 2.55
C TYR A 7 -14.52 -18.70 3.58
N THR A 8 -13.45 -17.92 3.77
CA THR A 8 -13.42 -16.81 4.76
C THR A 8 -13.44 -15.43 4.11
N GLY A 9 -13.22 -15.34 2.79
CA GLY A 9 -13.07 -14.08 2.07
C GLY A 9 -11.77 -13.33 2.36
N GLU A 10 -10.83 -13.95 3.09
CA GLU A 10 -9.60 -13.30 3.57
C GLU A 10 -8.38 -13.69 2.73
N TRP A 11 -7.44 -12.76 2.61
CA TRP A 11 -6.16 -13.01 1.96
C TRP A 11 -5.19 -13.69 2.93
N LYS A 12 -4.83 -14.95 2.66
CA LYS A 12 -3.81 -15.70 3.40
C LYS A 12 -2.43 -15.43 2.80
N GLY A 13 -1.44 -15.23 3.67
CA GLY A 13 -0.03 -15.05 3.28
C GLY A 13 0.42 -13.58 3.13
N ASN A 14 -0.45 -12.61 3.39
CA ASN A 14 -0.02 -11.21 3.57
C ASN A 14 0.68 -11.09 4.95
N PRO A 15 1.98 -10.70 4.99
CA PRO A 15 2.76 -10.66 6.23
C PRO A 15 2.19 -9.68 7.27
N ILE A 16 1.39 -8.70 6.87
CA ILE A 16 0.75 -7.75 7.80
C ILE A 16 -0.33 -8.42 8.65
N PHE A 17 -0.95 -9.50 8.16
CA PHE A 17 -1.95 -10.26 8.92
C PHE A 17 -1.34 -11.44 9.69
N GLU A 18 -0.01 -11.57 9.72
CA GLU A 18 0.63 -12.55 10.59
C GLU A 18 0.43 -12.16 12.07
N PRO A 19 0.03 -13.11 12.94
CA PRO A 19 -0.22 -12.80 14.36
C PRO A 19 0.99 -12.18 15.06
N THR A 20 2.21 -12.60 14.67
CA THR A 20 3.49 -12.09 15.16
C THR A 20 3.70 -10.64 14.76
N PHE A 21 3.43 -10.28 13.51
CA PHE A 21 3.53 -8.91 13.01
C PHE A 21 2.50 -8.00 13.69
N LYS A 22 1.26 -8.47 13.88
CA LYS A 22 0.21 -7.71 14.58
C LYS A 22 0.59 -7.41 16.03
N ALA A 23 1.12 -8.40 16.76
CA ALA A 23 1.56 -8.22 18.14
C ALA A 23 2.74 -7.23 18.25
N TYR A 24 3.70 -7.34 17.32
CA TYR A 24 4.82 -6.40 17.20
C TYR A 24 4.36 -4.97 16.87
N TYR A 25 3.42 -4.80 15.95
CA TYR A 25 2.88 -3.49 15.59
C TYR A 25 2.17 -2.80 16.78
N GLU A 26 1.36 -3.55 17.53
CA GLU A 26 0.70 -3.01 18.73
C GLU A 26 1.70 -2.69 19.85
N SER A 27 2.81 -3.42 19.98
CA SER A 27 3.83 -3.11 20.99
C SER A 27 4.56 -1.80 20.69
N LEU A 28 4.89 -1.53 19.42
CA LEU A 28 5.49 -0.24 19.00
C LEU A 28 4.60 0.95 19.34
N LYS A 29 3.29 0.82 19.11
CA LYS A 29 2.30 1.86 19.40
C LYS A 29 2.18 2.19 20.89
N ASN A 30 2.42 1.22 21.76
CA ASN A 30 2.36 1.39 23.20
C ASN A 30 3.69 1.88 23.81
N HIS A 31 4.82 1.65 23.12
CA HIS A 31 6.15 2.08 23.57
C HIS A 31 6.31 3.61 23.58
N ASP A 32 5.76 4.31 22.59
CA ASP A 32 5.84 5.78 22.48
C ASP A 32 5.10 6.53 23.61
N ASN A 33 4.09 5.90 24.23
CA ASN A 33 3.32 6.53 25.31
C ASN A 33 4.13 6.68 26.61
N HIS A 34 5.29 6.03 26.73
CA HIS A 34 6.07 6.01 27.97
C HIS A 34 7.28 6.95 27.99
N THR A 35 7.70 7.52 26.86
CA THR A 35 9.00 8.24 26.77
C THR A 35 8.99 9.53 25.94
N GLY A 36 7.85 10.00 25.43
CA GLY A 36 7.81 10.98 24.34
C GLY A 36 8.20 12.42 24.69
N VAL A 37 9.38 12.85 24.24
CA VAL A 37 9.57 14.19 23.65
C VAL A 37 9.04 14.09 22.22
N THR A 38 8.11 14.95 21.82
CA THR A 38 7.48 14.87 20.49
C THR A 38 8.49 15.17 19.36
N THR A 39 9.12 14.14 18.82
CA THR A 39 9.81 14.16 17.54
C THR A 39 8.79 13.84 16.44
N GLN A 40 8.11 14.86 15.93
CA GLN A 40 7.24 14.67 14.76
C GLN A 40 8.08 14.13 13.59
N ALA A 41 7.64 13.03 12.98
CA ALA A 41 8.27 12.50 11.78
C ALA A 41 8.15 13.53 10.65
N LEU A 42 9.27 13.77 9.95
CA LEU A 42 9.28 14.65 8.78
C LEU A 42 8.46 14.05 7.64
N PRO A 43 7.83 14.89 6.79
CA PRO A 43 7.12 14.39 5.62
C PRO A 43 8.10 13.69 4.68
N MET A 44 7.70 12.53 4.17
CA MET A 44 8.42 11.86 3.10
C MET A 44 8.33 12.71 1.82
N LEU A 45 9.46 12.97 1.18
CA LEU A 45 9.56 13.70 -0.09
C LEU A 45 9.67 12.71 -1.27
N PRO A 46 9.38 13.14 -2.52
CA PRO A 46 9.61 12.30 -3.70
C PRO A 46 11.05 11.76 -3.79
N ALA A 47 12.04 12.56 -3.39
CA ALA A 47 13.44 12.15 -3.36
C ALA A 47 13.70 11.00 -2.37
N ASP A 48 13.03 10.98 -1.22
CA ASP A 48 13.12 9.88 -0.26
C ASP A 48 12.51 8.60 -0.84
N LEU A 49 11.38 8.75 -1.53
CA LEU A 49 10.71 7.63 -2.20
C LEU A 49 11.57 7.06 -3.32
N LYS A 50 12.30 7.92 -4.06
CA LYS A 50 13.27 7.49 -5.07
C LYS A 50 14.37 6.60 -4.47
N ILE A 51 14.91 6.92 -3.30
CA ILE A 51 15.92 6.09 -2.64
C ILE A 51 15.36 4.69 -2.35
N ILE A 52 14.10 4.61 -1.90
CA ILE A 52 13.41 3.32 -1.66
C ILE A 52 13.25 2.54 -2.97
N MET A 53 12.84 3.20 -4.05
CA MET A 53 12.69 2.56 -5.37
C MET A 53 14.02 2.03 -5.89
N ASP A 54 15.08 2.85 -5.83
CA ASP A 54 16.42 2.49 -6.29
C ASP A 54 16.98 1.30 -5.48
N TYR A 55 16.75 1.26 -4.16
CA TYR A 55 17.10 0.09 -3.34
C TYR A 55 16.31 -1.15 -3.78
N LEU A 56 14.99 -1.06 -3.96
CA LEU A 56 14.14 -2.19 -4.36
C LEU A 56 14.48 -2.73 -5.77
N ASP A 57 15.07 -1.91 -6.64
CA ASP A 57 15.59 -2.29 -7.96
C ASP A 57 17.03 -2.78 -7.94
N SER A 58 17.72 -2.68 -6.81
CA SER A 58 19.12 -3.08 -6.69
C SER A 58 19.30 -4.61 -6.71
N LYS A 59 20.50 -5.05 -7.09
CA LYS A 59 20.91 -6.47 -7.01
C LYS A 59 20.87 -7.00 -5.58
N GLU A 60 21.15 -6.13 -4.60
CA GLU A 60 21.11 -6.47 -3.18
C GLU A 60 19.69 -6.85 -2.76
N ALA A 61 18.70 -6.00 -3.06
CA ALA A 61 17.30 -6.32 -2.79
C ALA A 61 16.85 -7.57 -3.55
N ALA A 62 17.29 -7.77 -4.79
CA ALA A 62 16.97 -8.97 -5.56
C ALA A 62 17.55 -10.27 -4.99
N ALA A 63 18.66 -10.20 -4.26
CA ALA A 63 19.26 -11.37 -3.61
C ALA A 63 18.45 -11.85 -2.38
N HIS A 64 17.74 -10.94 -1.71
CA HIS A 64 17.11 -11.23 -0.41
C HIS A 64 15.58 -11.11 -0.38
N LEU A 65 14.98 -10.44 -1.36
CA LEU A 65 13.53 -10.25 -1.45
C LEU A 65 12.99 -10.91 -2.71
N HIS A 66 11.92 -11.68 -2.53
CA HIS A 66 11.17 -12.26 -3.63
C HIS A 66 10.58 -11.16 -4.54
N ALA A 67 10.54 -11.36 -5.86
CA ALA A 67 10.06 -10.38 -6.84
C ALA A 67 8.68 -9.78 -6.49
N MET A 68 7.75 -10.63 -6.04
CA MET A 68 6.43 -10.15 -5.57
C MET A 68 6.49 -9.21 -4.37
N LYS A 69 7.46 -9.39 -3.45
CA LYS A 69 7.63 -8.48 -2.31
C LYS A 69 8.12 -7.13 -2.79
N HIS A 70 9.00 -7.06 -3.80
CA HIS A 70 9.41 -5.78 -4.38
C HIS A 70 8.22 -5.02 -4.93
N LEU A 71 7.43 -5.67 -5.80
CA LEU A 71 6.26 -5.05 -6.42
C LEU A 71 5.24 -4.59 -5.38
N TYR A 72 4.99 -5.42 -4.37
CA TYR A 72 4.14 -5.06 -3.24
C TYR A 72 4.65 -3.80 -2.51
N PHE A 73 5.93 -3.76 -2.14
CA PHE A 73 6.48 -2.62 -1.41
C PHE A 73 6.45 -1.34 -2.23
N LYS A 74 6.74 -1.39 -3.53
CA LYS A 74 6.63 -0.22 -4.41
C LYS A 74 5.20 0.30 -4.53
N ALA A 75 4.24 -0.60 -4.77
CA ALA A 75 2.83 -0.25 -4.80
C ALA A 75 2.37 0.33 -3.47
N PHE A 76 2.73 -0.29 -2.35
CA PHE A 76 2.37 0.17 -1.01
C PHE A 76 2.98 1.55 -0.69
N ALA A 77 4.27 1.76 -0.96
CA ALA A 77 4.95 3.01 -0.65
C ALA A 77 4.41 4.17 -1.49
N THR A 78 4.17 3.97 -2.78
CA THR A 78 3.58 5.01 -3.65
C THR A 78 2.12 5.29 -3.31
N MET A 79 1.32 4.27 -2.95
CA MET A 79 -0.04 4.48 -2.45
C MET A 79 -0.03 5.26 -1.13
N ALA A 80 0.83 4.90 -0.20
CA ALA A 80 1.00 5.60 1.07
C ALA A 80 1.37 7.07 0.86
N PHE A 81 2.30 7.33 -0.06
CA PHE A 81 2.70 8.68 -0.44
C PHE A 81 1.53 9.45 -1.07
N PHE A 82 0.88 8.89 -2.09
CA PHE A 82 -0.23 9.51 -2.81
C PHE A 82 -1.42 9.83 -1.89
N LEU A 83 -1.73 8.92 -0.95
CA LEU A 83 -2.84 9.04 -0.01
C LEU A 83 -2.48 9.81 1.26
N TRP A 84 -1.30 10.43 1.33
CA TRP A 84 -0.82 11.21 2.48
C TRP A 84 -0.83 10.40 3.79
N THR A 85 -0.13 9.28 3.79
CA THR A 85 0.19 8.47 4.99
C THR A 85 -1.02 7.88 5.73
N ARG A 86 -2.14 7.64 5.03
CA ARG A 86 -3.28 6.85 5.52
C ARG A 86 -2.97 5.34 5.58
N ASN A 87 -1.81 5.02 6.15
CA ASN A 87 -1.19 3.70 6.14
C ASN A 87 -2.05 2.67 6.88
N ASN A 88 -2.70 3.07 7.99
CA ASN A 88 -3.59 2.19 8.76
C ASN A 88 -4.83 1.74 7.96
N GLU A 89 -5.35 2.61 7.11
CA GLU A 89 -6.44 2.28 6.21
C GLU A 89 -5.92 1.45 5.03
N LEU A 90 -4.75 1.82 4.50
CA LEU A 90 -4.11 1.16 3.36
C LEU A 90 -3.74 -0.31 3.63
N ILE A 91 -3.26 -0.64 4.83
CA ILE A 91 -2.94 -2.04 5.18
C ILE A 91 -4.16 -2.97 5.13
N ASN A 92 -5.38 -2.41 5.24
CA ASN A 92 -6.63 -3.15 5.17
C ASN A 92 -7.25 -3.14 3.77
N LEU A 93 -6.54 -2.61 2.77
CA LEU A 93 -6.99 -2.60 1.39
C LEU A 93 -7.19 -4.03 0.88
N GLN A 94 -8.29 -4.25 0.17
CA GLN A 94 -8.66 -5.51 -0.47
C GLN A 94 -8.91 -5.23 -1.95
N MET A 95 -8.80 -6.24 -2.81
CA MET A 95 -9.02 -6.07 -4.25
C MET A 95 -10.38 -5.41 -4.57
N LYS A 96 -11.44 -5.74 -3.83
CA LYS A 96 -12.77 -5.14 -3.98
C LYS A 96 -12.81 -3.61 -3.76
N HIS A 97 -11.80 -3.04 -3.11
CA HIS A 97 -11.67 -1.60 -2.86
C HIS A 97 -10.92 -0.88 -3.99
N VAL A 98 -10.38 -1.61 -4.97
CA VAL A 98 -9.62 -1.06 -6.10
C VAL A 98 -10.37 -1.37 -7.40
N GLN A 99 -10.71 -0.32 -8.14
CA GLN A 99 -11.37 -0.43 -9.43
C GLN A 99 -10.54 0.27 -10.48
N HIS A 100 -10.23 -0.43 -11.57
CA HIS A 100 -9.58 0.17 -12.73
C HIS A 100 -10.65 0.74 -13.66
N SER A 101 -10.47 1.98 -14.12
CA SER A 101 -11.44 2.68 -14.97
C SER A 101 -10.75 3.68 -15.89
N VAL A 102 -11.55 4.33 -16.74
CA VAL A 102 -11.11 5.33 -17.72
C VAL A 102 -12.03 6.54 -17.61
N SER A 103 -11.46 7.74 -17.63
CA SER A 103 -12.22 8.99 -17.55
C SER A 103 -12.99 9.24 -18.85
N GLU A 104 -13.89 10.23 -18.83
CA GLU A 104 -14.57 10.71 -20.04
C GLU A 104 -13.60 11.25 -21.10
N THR A 105 -12.41 11.70 -20.68
CA THR A 105 -11.32 12.16 -21.57
C THR A 105 -10.42 11.03 -22.05
N GLY A 106 -10.70 9.77 -21.69
CA GLY A 106 -9.90 8.61 -22.10
C GLY A 106 -8.68 8.32 -21.22
N GLU A 107 -8.52 9.01 -20.08
CA GLU A 107 -7.38 8.83 -19.20
C GLU A 107 -7.64 7.69 -18.20
N PRO A 108 -6.75 6.68 -18.11
CA PRO A 108 -6.95 5.58 -17.18
C PRO A 108 -6.68 6.04 -15.74
N PHE A 109 -7.36 5.44 -14.78
CA PHE A 109 -7.12 5.69 -13.35
C PHE A 109 -7.54 4.48 -12.50
N PHE A 110 -7.03 4.43 -11.28
CA PHE A 110 -7.60 3.58 -10.23
C PHE A 110 -8.53 4.39 -9.33
N LYS A 111 -9.76 3.91 -9.15
CA LYS A 111 -10.65 4.35 -8.07
C LYS A 111 -10.39 3.49 -6.84
N ILE A 112 -10.04 4.13 -5.73
CA ILE A 112 -9.75 3.48 -4.45
C ILE A 112 -10.72 3.98 -3.39
N HIS A 113 -11.50 3.09 -2.81
CA HIS A 113 -12.41 3.42 -1.71
C HIS A 113 -11.78 3.07 -0.36
N LEU A 114 -11.58 4.07 0.51
CA LEU A 114 -11.00 3.87 1.84
C LEU A 114 -11.98 4.27 2.94
N VAL A 115 -12.16 3.40 3.94
CA VAL A 115 -13.00 3.63 5.11
C VAL A 115 -12.15 4.06 6.31
N PHE A 116 -12.38 5.27 6.82
CA PHE A 116 -11.62 5.83 7.95
C PHE A 116 -12.17 5.35 9.29
N ARG A 117 -11.49 4.41 9.95
CA ARG A 117 -11.96 3.83 11.21
C ARG A 117 -11.74 4.73 12.44
N LYS A 118 -10.74 5.62 12.41
CA LYS A 118 -10.34 6.38 13.60
C LYS A 118 -11.12 7.68 13.81
N THR A 119 -11.65 8.27 12.73
CA THR A 119 -12.31 9.59 12.76
C THR A 119 -13.80 9.55 12.49
N ASN A 120 -14.35 8.47 11.93
CA ASN A 120 -15.78 8.36 11.68
C ASN A 120 -16.50 7.56 12.77
N LYS A 121 -17.52 8.18 13.37
CA LYS A 121 -18.54 7.47 14.16
C LYS A 121 -19.32 6.45 13.32
N ASP A 122 -19.37 6.68 12.00
CA ASP A 122 -19.98 5.79 11.02
C ASP A 122 -18.92 4.94 10.29
N LYS A 123 -18.91 3.64 10.59
CA LYS A 123 -17.97 2.67 10.02
C LYS A 123 -18.20 2.37 8.54
N THR A 124 -19.24 2.94 7.92
CA THR A 124 -19.54 2.76 6.49
C THR A 124 -19.07 3.94 5.64
N LYS A 125 -18.73 5.07 6.27
CA LYS A 125 -18.40 6.30 5.56
C LYS A 125 -16.94 6.29 5.11
N GLY A 126 -16.73 5.92 3.85
CA GLY A 126 -15.44 5.99 3.17
C GLY A 126 -15.28 7.18 2.23
N LYS A 127 -14.09 7.34 1.67
CA LYS A 127 -13.76 8.34 0.65
C LYS A 127 -13.18 7.65 -0.57
N ASP A 128 -13.60 8.13 -1.73
CA ASP A 128 -13.05 7.73 -3.02
C ASP A 128 -11.82 8.57 -3.35
N TYR A 129 -10.77 7.88 -3.79
CA TYR A 129 -9.54 8.46 -4.32
C TYR A 129 -9.37 8.02 -5.76
N PHE A 130 -8.95 8.94 -6.61
CA PHE A 130 -8.71 8.71 -8.02
C PHE A 130 -7.22 8.84 -8.28
N VAL A 131 -6.59 7.75 -8.73
CA VAL A 131 -5.15 7.65 -8.92
C VAL A 131 -4.85 7.56 -10.41
N PRO A 132 -4.49 8.68 -11.07
CA PRO A 132 -4.06 8.68 -12.46
C PRO A 132 -2.57 8.29 -12.61
N PRO A 133 -2.11 7.94 -13.82
CA PRO A 133 -0.70 7.79 -14.15
C PRO A 133 0.10 9.07 -13.89
N ASN A 134 1.31 8.93 -13.33
CA ASN A 134 2.28 10.01 -13.21
C ASN A 134 3.62 9.61 -13.85
N LEU A 135 3.62 9.49 -15.17
CA LEU A 135 4.79 9.04 -15.93
C LEU A 135 5.99 9.99 -15.83
N ALA A 136 5.75 11.27 -15.51
CA ALA A 136 6.80 12.25 -15.33
C ALA A 136 7.63 12.03 -14.06
N ASN A 137 7.05 11.39 -13.03
CA ASN A 137 7.69 11.16 -11.73
C ASN A 137 7.51 9.68 -11.34
N PRO A 138 8.28 8.76 -11.95
CA PRO A 138 8.08 7.32 -11.80
C PRO A 138 8.25 6.83 -10.37
N GLU A 139 9.01 7.52 -9.54
CA GLU A 139 9.20 7.20 -8.12
C GLU A 139 7.92 7.37 -7.30
N ILE A 140 7.03 8.29 -7.67
CA ILE A 140 5.73 8.55 -7.00
C ILE A 140 4.53 8.09 -7.85
N ASP A 141 4.77 7.39 -8.96
CA ASP A 141 3.71 6.92 -9.87
C ASP A 141 2.94 5.72 -9.29
N CYS A 142 2.02 6.03 -8.38
CA CYS A 142 1.17 5.06 -7.71
C CYS A 142 0.40 4.17 -8.69
N TYR A 143 -0.08 4.72 -9.81
CA TYR A 143 -0.85 3.97 -10.78
C TYR A 143 -0.01 2.86 -11.41
N SER A 144 1.17 3.18 -11.92
CA SER A 144 2.02 2.19 -12.61
C SER A 144 2.52 1.10 -11.66
N HIS A 145 2.92 1.44 -10.44
CA HIS A 145 3.38 0.45 -9.46
C HIS A 145 2.24 -0.46 -8.99
N LEU A 146 1.06 0.09 -8.73
CA LEU A 146 -0.13 -0.68 -8.37
C LEU A 146 -0.54 -1.63 -9.51
N LEU A 147 -0.59 -1.14 -10.75
CA LEU A 147 -0.93 -1.95 -11.92
C LEU A 147 0.04 -3.13 -12.10
N ARG A 148 1.35 -2.89 -11.99
CA ARG A 148 2.37 -3.95 -12.09
C ARG A 148 2.18 -5.02 -11.02
N TRP A 149 1.95 -4.60 -9.77
CA TRP A 149 1.72 -5.54 -8.68
C TRP A 149 0.45 -6.37 -8.87
N LEU A 150 -0.66 -5.73 -9.28
CA LEU A 150 -1.92 -6.43 -9.55
C LEU A 150 -1.80 -7.42 -10.71
N ASN A 151 -1.14 -7.05 -11.80
CA ASN A 151 -0.89 -7.93 -12.93
C ASN A 151 -0.06 -9.16 -12.52
N SER A 152 0.95 -8.97 -11.67
CA SER A 152 1.73 -10.10 -11.14
C SER A 152 0.94 -10.99 -10.18
N LEU A 153 -0.01 -10.44 -9.40
CA LEU A 153 -0.92 -11.24 -8.59
C LEU A 153 -1.87 -12.08 -9.46
N GLN A 154 -2.41 -11.49 -10.53
CA GLN A 154 -3.29 -12.20 -11.48
C GLN A 154 -2.55 -13.34 -12.18
N ALA A 155 -1.32 -13.10 -12.63
CA ALA A 155 -0.49 -14.12 -13.29
C ALA A 155 -0.14 -15.32 -12.39
N LEU A 156 -0.19 -15.15 -11.06
CA LEU A 156 0.04 -16.24 -10.09
C LEU A 156 -1.23 -17.01 -9.71
N ALA A 157 -2.41 -16.46 -10.03
CA ALA A 157 -3.71 -17.02 -9.67
C ALA A 157 -4.37 -17.82 -10.81
N GLY A 158 -3.92 -17.62 -12.05
CA GLY A 158 -4.25 -18.45 -13.22
C GLY A 158 -3.25 -19.59 -13.39
#